data_AF-A0A2A4WT41-F1
#
_entry.id   AF-A0A2A4WT41-F1
#
_cell.length_a   1.000
_cell.length_b   1.000
_cell.length_c   1.000
_cell.angle_alpha   90.00
_cell.angle_beta   90.00
_cell.angle_gamma   90.00
#
_symmetry.space_group_name_H-M   'P 1'
#
loop_
_entity.id
_entity.type
_entity.pdbx_description
1 polymer ?
#
loop_
_entity_poly.entity_id
_entity_poly.type
_entity_poly.pdbx_seq_one_letter_code
_entity_poly.pdbx_strand_id
1 'polypeptide(L)'
;VDTSNLAITNAEKLLGLDTIDHGPANIHFNSASITMTYNLNISSDHQLLIHASGIVSGNGHSIKFPSGSSTALTVDSGITTTLEDIILTNYNDNSVSLGAGASLIFGNNCRVELAESHELTRPWFFAGSSILDGHNMQLTLNQGDEYIAAREETMLTIANISLKNVGFNNLRCINDNASINFQNVSCRLNSDFTFSTGAINVQDDLKISGSTTFNFTTIKNLTVNSDSRLTIDDGTSFNYAPASDSRTLLTLTDSTAQFFFNNSTLVATATGPQLTKGTLIIDGDMNIQSSAGSLAEAIMFGDETPANDLIINLMPAAGIKILSGYLNYANAN
;
A
#
# COMPACT_ATOMS: atom_id res chain seq x y z
N VAL A 1 -28.06 -35.19 -43.43
CA VAL A 1 -27.38 -35.15 -42.12
C VAL A 1 -26.20 -34.22 -42.34
N ASP A 2 -26.44 -32.96 -42.01
CA ASP A 2 -25.76 -31.80 -42.59
C ASP A 2 -24.47 -31.44 -41.83
N THR A 3 -23.45 -31.05 -42.61
CA THR A 3 -22.30 -30.14 -42.34
C THR A 3 -21.63 -30.16 -40.95
N SER A 4 -20.40 -30.63 -40.78
CA SER A 4 -19.09 -30.03 -41.15
C SER A 4 -18.74 -28.69 -40.48
N ASN A 5 -17.59 -28.71 -39.79
CA ASN A 5 -16.64 -27.62 -39.53
C ASN A 5 -17.02 -26.48 -38.57
N LEU A 6 -16.17 -26.28 -37.55
CA LEU A 6 -15.36 -25.08 -37.25
C LEU A 6 -14.82 -25.24 -35.82
N ALA A 7 -13.53 -25.52 -35.62
CA ALA A 7 -12.43 -24.55 -35.55
C ALA A 7 -12.59 -23.53 -34.41
N ILE A 8 -11.63 -23.57 -33.49
CA ILE A 8 -11.37 -22.54 -32.48
C ILE A 8 -11.09 -21.22 -33.20
N THR A 9 -11.78 -20.15 -32.79
CA THR A 9 -11.24 -18.78 -32.85
C THR A 9 -11.73 -17.99 -31.64
N ASN A 10 -10.76 -17.60 -30.80
CA ASN A 10 -10.86 -16.44 -29.93
C ASN A 10 -11.15 -15.18 -30.75
N ALA A 11 -11.66 -14.16 -30.06
CA ALA A 11 -11.91 -12.79 -30.48
C ALA A 11 -13.32 -12.53 -31.05
N GLU A 12 -14.23 -12.08 -30.18
CA GLU A 12 -14.53 -10.64 -30.05
C GLU A 12 -15.41 -10.39 -28.82
N LYS A 13 -14.96 -9.46 -27.97
CA LYS A 13 -15.81 -8.51 -27.22
C LYS A 13 -17.32 -8.84 -27.22
N LEU A 14 -17.83 -9.43 -26.15
CA LEU A 14 -19.09 -8.91 -25.62
C LEU A 14 -18.75 -7.64 -24.82
N LEU A 15 -18.61 -6.54 -25.57
CA LEU A 15 -18.79 -5.21 -25.00
C LEU A 15 -20.21 -5.15 -24.46
N GLY A 16 -20.34 -4.92 -23.16
CA GLY A 16 -21.53 -4.29 -22.60
C GLY A 16 -22.83 -5.06 -22.78
N LEU A 17 -22.98 -6.14 -22.03
CA LEU A 17 -24.23 -6.27 -21.28
C LEU A 17 -23.87 -6.01 -19.82
N ASP A 18 -23.74 -4.72 -19.50
CA ASP A 18 -24.09 -4.26 -18.16
C ASP A 18 -25.58 -4.54 -18.01
N THR A 19 -25.95 -5.78 -17.71
CA THR A 19 -27.29 -6.03 -17.20
C THR A 19 -27.33 -5.34 -15.85
N ILE A 20 -27.91 -4.15 -15.83
CA ILE A 20 -28.38 -3.58 -14.59
C ILE A 20 -29.43 -4.57 -14.10
N ASP A 21 -29.12 -5.29 -13.03
CA ASP A 21 -30.14 -6.05 -12.33
C ASP A 21 -31.08 -5.02 -11.69
N HIS A 22 -32.09 -4.61 -12.46
CA HIS A 22 -33.26 -3.89 -12.00
C HIS A 22 -34.36 -4.86 -11.53
N GLY A 23 -34.03 -6.13 -11.28
CA GLY A 23 -34.95 -7.02 -10.59
C GLY A 23 -35.38 -6.36 -9.28
N PRO A 24 -36.64 -6.49 -8.84
CA PRO A 24 -37.15 -5.78 -7.66
C PRO A 24 -36.60 -6.33 -6.32
N ALA A 25 -35.53 -7.12 -6.37
CA ALA A 25 -35.07 -7.94 -5.26
C ALA A 25 -33.57 -7.78 -5.04
N ASN A 26 -33.17 -7.97 -3.78
CA ASN A 26 -31.76 -8.06 -3.41
C ASN A 26 -31.09 -9.26 -4.10
N ILE A 27 -29.76 -9.16 -4.24
CA ILE A 27 -28.92 -10.23 -4.79
C ILE A 27 -28.42 -11.06 -3.61
N HIS A 28 -28.51 -12.39 -3.72
CA HIS A 28 -28.13 -13.30 -2.64
C HIS A 28 -27.05 -14.28 -3.06
N PHE A 29 -25.93 -14.28 -2.35
CA PHE A 29 -24.85 -15.27 -2.47
C PHE A 29 -24.95 -16.26 -1.30
N ASN A 30 -25.57 -17.41 -1.58
CA ASN A 30 -25.91 -18.45 -0.60
C ASN A 30 -24.99 -19.68 -0.63
N SER A 31 -23.90 -19.64 -1.40
CA SER A 31 -22.98 -20.76 -1.61
C SER A 31 -21.57 -20.36 -1.19
N ALA A 32 -20.80 -21.33 -0.69
CA ALA A 32 -19.38 -21.16 -0.37
C ALA A 32 -18.50 -20.93 -1.62
N SER A 33 -19.03 -21.19 -2.81
CA SER A 33 -18.37 -20.84 -4.06
C SER A 33 -19.39 -20.19 -4.98
N ILE A 34 -19.09 -18.95 -5.36
CA ILE A 34 -19.84 -18.15 -6.32
C ILE A 34 -18.89 -17.75 -7.44
N THR A 35 -19.34 -17.86 -8.69
CA THR A 35 -18.64 -17.33 -9.85
C THR A 35 -19.58 -16.41 -10.60
N MET A 36 -19.20 -15.15 -10.72
CA MET A 36 -19.96 -14.16 -11.48
C MET A 36 -19.83 -14.42 -12.98
N THR A 37 -20.91 -14.17 -13.71
CA THR A 37 -20.96 -14.30 -15.18
C THR A 37 -21.29 -12.98 -15.88
N TYR A 38 -21.41 -11.89 -15.12
CA TYR A 38 -21.70 -10.55 -15.60
C TYR A 38 -21.32 -9.50 -14.53
N ASN A 39 -21.24 -8.24 -14.93
CA ASN A 39 -21.04 -7.11 -14.01
C ASN A 39 -22.30 -6.85 -13.19
N LEU A 40 -22.16 -6.59 -11.90
CA LEU A 40 -23.26 -6.20 -11.02
C LEU A 40 -23.26 -4.69 -10.82
N ASN A 41 -24.36 -4.02 -11.14
CA ASN A 41 -24.58 -2.62 -10.83
C ASN A 41 -25.61 -2.50 -9.71
N ILE A 42 -25.13 -2.27 -8.48
CA ILE A 42 -26.00 -2.18 -7.30
C ILE A 42 -26.60 -0.77 -7.23
N SER A 43 -27.93 -0.67 -7.30
CA SER A 43 -28.65 0.59 -7.09
C SER A 43 -28.81 0.92 -5.61
N SER A 44 -29.16 2.16 -5.27
CA SER A 44 -29.44 2.58 -3.87
C SER A 44 -30.53 1.78 -3.16
N ASP A 45 -31.42 1.14 -3.91
CA ASP A 45 -32.59 0.44 -3.38
C ASP A 45 -32.37 -1.07 -3.20
N HIS A 46 -31.19 -1.58 -3.59
CA HIS A 46 -30.86 -3.00 -3.58
C HIS A 46 -29.55 -3.27 -2.85
N GLN A 47 -29.43 -4.48 -2.31
CA GLN A 47 -28.23 -4.95 -1.64
C GLN A 47 -27.76 -6.28 -2.24
N LEU A 48 -26.44 -6.47 -2.21
CA LEU A 48 -25.80 -7.76 -2.29
C LEU A 48 -25.66 -8.34 -0.88
N LEU A 49 -26.22 -9.53 -0.67
CA LEU A 49 -26.24 -10.22 0.61
C LEU A 49 -25.41 -11.51 0.52
N ILE A 50 -24.43 -11.69 1.40
CA ILE A 50 -23.55 -12.86 1.45
C ILE A 50 -23.86 -13.68 2.71
N HIS A 51 -24.37 -14.90 2.51
CA HIS A 51 -24.90 -15.76 3.57
C HIS A 51 -24.03 -16.97 3.89
N ALA A 52 -23.01 -17.25 3.08
CA ALA A 52 -22.13 -18.41 3.23
C ALA A 52 -20.66 -17.99 3.20
N SER A 53 -19.85 -18.60 4.07
CA SER A 53 -18.39 -18.39 4.04
C SER A 53 -17.79 -19.04 2.83
N GLY A 54 -16.84 -18.36 2.18
CA GLY A 54 -16.15 -18.90 1.01
C GLY A 54 -15.66 -17.83 0.04
N ILE A 55 -15.60 -18.21 -1.23
CA ILE A 55 -15.03 -17.37 -2.29
C ILE A 55 -16.13 -16.91 -3.24
N VAL A 56 -16.14 -15.60 -3.50
CA VAL A 56 -16.87 -14.98 -4.60
C VAL A 56 -15.84 -14.58 -5.65
N SER A 57 -15.76 -15.37 -6.72
CA SER A 57 -14.94 -15.03 -7.88
C SER A 57 -15.74 -14.13 -8.81
N GLY A 58 -15.20 -12.96 -9.10
CA GLY A 58 -15.72 -12.05 -10.12
C GLY A 58 -15.50 -12.58 -11.53
N ASN A 59 -14.57 -13.53 -11.74
CA ASN A 59 -14.20 -14.04 -13.07
C ASN A 59 -13.90 -12.90 -14.07
N GLY A 60 -13.27 -11.83 -13.58
CA GLY A 60 -12.95 -10.61 -14.33
C GLY A 60 -14.08 -9.58 -14.41
N HIS A 61 -15.25 -9.85 -13.83
CA HIS A 61 -16.37 -8.90 -13.78
C HIS A 61 -16.27 -7.90 -12.62
N SER A 62 -17.08 -6.85 -12.68
CA SER A 62 -17.12 -5.80 -11.66
C SER A 62 -18.38 -5.85 -10.79
N ILE A 63 -18.26 -5.32 -9.58
CA ILE A 63 -19.40 -4.89 -8.75
C ILE A 63 -19.29 -3.38 -8.61
N LYS A 64 -20.29 -2.66 -9.09
CA LYS A 64 -20.42 -1.22 -8.95
C LYS A 64 -21.34 -0.88 -7.79
N PHE A 65 -20.80 -0.13 -6.85
CA PHE A 65 -21.52 0.36 -5.70
C PHE A 65 -22.34 1.62 -6.05
N PRO A 66 -23.50 1.83 -5.42
CA PRO A 66 -24.27 3.04 -5.57
C PRO A 66 -23.49 4.23 -4.99
N SER A 67 -23.71 5.42 -5.53
CA SER A 67 -23.17 6.65 -4.95
C SER A 67 -23.81 6.95 -3.59
N GLY A 68 -23.01 7.44 -2.64
CA GLY A 68 -23.47 7.81 -1.30
C GLY A 68 -23.29 6.69 -0.27
N SER A 69 -24.05 6.76 0.83
CA SER A 69 -23.88 5.92 2.02
C SER A 69 -24.98 4.86 2.21
N SER A 70 -25.74 4.53 1.17
CA SER A 70 -26.67 3.40 1.23
C SER A 70 -25.89 2.10 1.37
N THR A 71 -26.26 1.24 2.32
CA THR A 71 -25.72 -0.12 2.40
C THR A 71 -26.01 -0.84 1.09
N ALA A 72 -24.96 -1.32 0.45
CA ALA A 72 -24.97 -1.99 -0.84
C ALA A 72 -24.46 -3.44 -0.74
N LEU A 73 -23.59 -3.72 0.23
CA LEU A 73 -23.09 -5.07 0.52
C LEU A 73 -23.31 -5.38 1.99
N THR A 74 -23.92 -6.52 2.28
CA THR A 74 -24.04 -7.06 3.64
C THR A 74 -23.49 -8.46 3.71
N VAL A 75 -22.62 -8.72 4.70
CA VAL A 75 -22.09 -10.06 5.01
C VAL A 75 -22.68 -10.50 6.34
N ASP A 76 -23.35 -11.66 6.36
CA ASP A 76 -24.03 -12.16 7.56
C ASP A 76 -23.07 -12.44 8.73
N SER A 77 -23.60 -12.47 9.95
CA SER A 77 -22.82 -12.72 11.16
C SER A 77 -22.05 -14.05 11.08
N GLY A 78 -20.78 -14.02 11.48
CA GLY A 78 -19.88 -15.17 11.46
C GLY A 78 -19.43 -15.62 10.07
N ILE A 79 -19.81 -14.90 9.00
CA ILE A 79 -19.41 -15.23 7.64
C ILE A 79 -18.08 -14.57 7.28
N THR A 80 -17.13 -15.37 6.79
CA THR A 80 -15.90 -14.88 6.16
C THR A 80 -15.99 -15.09 4.67
N THR A 81 -15.93 -14.00 3.90
CA THR A 81 -15.98 -14.04 2.44
C THR A 81 -14.72 -13.40 1.83
N THR A 82 -14.17 -14.08 0.83
CA THR A 82 -13.05 -13.58 0.02
C THR A 82 -13.56 -13.23 -1.37
N LEU A 83 -13.27 -12.01 -1.82
CA LEU A 83 -13.58 -11.54 -3.16
C LEU A 83 -12.34 -11.67 -4.04
N GLU A 84 -12.41 -12.40 -5.15
CA GLU A 84 -11.26 -12.68 -6.03
C GLU A 84 -11.59 -12.41 -7.49
N ASP A 85 -10.59 -12.10 -8.32
CA ASP A 85 -10.73 -11.83 -9.76
C ASP A 85 -11.86 -10.84 -10.06
N ILE A 86 -11.92 -9.74 -9.31
CA ILE A 86 -13.08 -8.85 -9.27
C ILE A 86 -12.67 -7.39 -9.09
N ILE A 87 -13.41 -6.49 -9.75
CA ILE A 87 -13.22 -5.04 -9.60
C ILE A 87 -14.41 -4.47 -8.82
N LEU A 88 -14.14 -3.87 -7.66
CA LEU A 88 -15.13 -3.11 -6.89
C LEU A 88 -15.02 -1.65 -7.29
N THR A 89 -15.99 -1.18 -8.07
CA THR A 89 -16.02 0.19 -8.57
C THR A 89 -16.94 1.06 -7.72
N ASN A 90 -16.59 2.34 -7.59
CA ASN A 90 -17.26 3.28 -6.71
C ASN A 90 -17.32 2.82 -5.24
N TYR A 91 -16.31 2.10 -4.79
CA TYR A 91 -16.32 1.49 -3.47
C TYR A 91 -16.29 2.57 -2.37
N ASN A 92 -17.16 2.41 -1.37
CA ASN A 92 -17.27 3.26 -0.18
C ASN A 92 -17.44 2.37 1.04
N ASP A 93 -16.59 2.49 2.07
CA ASP A 93 -16.68 1.62 3.23
C ASP A 93 -18.04 1.69 3.95
N ASN A 94 -18.66 2.87 3.96
CA ASN A 94 -19.98 3.09 4.57
C ASN A 94 -21.11 2.32 3.88
N SER A 95 -20.88 1.83 2.67
CA SER A 95 -21.83 1.01 1.92
C SER A 95 -21.73 -0.48 2.27
N VAL A 96 -20.83 -0.88 3.15
CA VAL A 96 -20.64 -2.28 3.57
C VAL A 96 -21.06 -2.48 5.02
N SER A 97 -21.95 -3.45 5.25
CA SER A 97 -22.33 -3.90 6.59
C SER A 97 -21.77 -5.30 6.86
N LEU A 98 -21.03 -5.45 7.95
CA LEU A 98 -20.53 -6.75 8.41
C LEU A 98 -21.28 -7.14 9.69
N GLY A 99 -21.92 -8.32 9.67
CA GLY A 99 -22.51 -8.91 10.86
C GLY A 99 -21.47 -9.24 11.93
N ALA A 100 -21.92 -9.57 13.14
CA ALA A 100 -21.02 -9.85 14.25
C ALA A 100 -20.08 -11.02 13.91
N GLY A 101 -18.76 -10.79 14.03
CA GLY A 101 -17.74 -11.79 13.69
C GLY A 101 -17.60 -12.09 12.18
N ALA A 102 -18.24 -11.31 11.31
CA ALA A 102 -18.06 -11.41 9.88
C ALA A 102 -16.73 -10.80 9.43
N SER A 103 -16.22 -11.23 8.27
CA SER A 103 -14.99 -10.73 7.67
C SER A 103 -15.11 -10.66 6.16
N LEU A 104 -14.61 -9.55 5.59
CA LEU A 104 -14.50 -9.33 4.16
C LEU A 104 -13.02 -9.23 3.78
N ILE A 105 -12.58 -10.06 2.84
CA ILE A 105 -11.20 -10.10 2.35
C ILE A 105 -11.18 -9.75 0.87
N PHE A 106 -10.37 -8.77 0.49
CA PHE A 106 -10.04 -8.45 -0.91
C PHE A 106 -8.91 -9.39 -1.35
N GLY A 107 -9.28 -10.49 -1.97
CA GLY A 107 -8.38 -11.58 -2.32
C GLY A 107 -7.63 -11.37 -3.63
N ASN A 108 -7.15 -12.48 -4.19
CA ASN A 108 -6.27 -12.44 -5.34
C ASN A 108 -6.96 -11.81 -6.56
N ASN A 109 -6.22 -10.99 -7.31
CA ASN A 109 -6.67 -10.18 -8.44
C ASN A 109 -7.90 -9.31 -8.13
N CYS A 110 -8.11 -8.95 -6.86
CA CYS A 110 -9.14 -7.99 -6.49
C CYS A 110 -8.61 -6.56 -6.65
N ARG A 111 -9.41 -5.68 -7.27
CA ARG A 111 -9.15 -4.23 -7.34
C ARG A 111 -10.29 -3.47 -6.66
N VAL A 112 -9.95 -2.63 -5.70
CA VAL A 112 -10.88 -1.72 -5.01
C VAL A 112 -10.63 -0.30 -5.53
N GLU A 113 -11.62 0.30 -6.18
CA GLU A 113 -11.54 1.66 -6.74
C GLU A 113 -12.45 2.59 -5.93
N LEU A 114 -11.85 3.59 -5.26
CA LEU A 114 -12.60 4.53 -4.44
C LEU A 114 -13.40 5.52 -5.31
N ALA A 115 -14.63 5.83 -4.90
CA ALA A 115 -15.45 6.86 -5.56
C ALA A 115 -15.20 8.26 -5.01
N GLU A 116 -14.95 8.33 -3.70
CA GLU A 116 -14.94 9.56 -2.91
C GLU A 116 -14.01 9.41 -1.71
N SER A 117 -13.61 10.53 -1.14
CA SER A 117 -12.84 10.54 0.11
C SER A 117 -13.74 10.13 1.28
N HIS A 118 -13.27 9.21 2.11
CA HIS A 118 -14.03 8.73 3.27
C HIS A 118 -13.11 8.24 4.39
N GLU A 119 -13.73 7.91 5.52
CA GLU A 119 -13.07 7.30 6.67
C GLU A 119 -13.22 5.78 6.59
N LEU A 120 -12.18 5.08 6.98
CA LEU A 120 -12.23 3.64 7.20
C LEU A 120 -13.06 3.38 8.47
N THR A 121 -14.06 2.50 8.40
CA THR A 121 -14.97 2.20 9.54
C THR A 121 -14.77 0.79 10.10
N ARG A 122 -13.91 0.00 9.45
CA ARG A 122 -13.58 -1.37 9.81
C ARG A 122 -12.25 -1.79 9.20
N PRO A 123 -11.60 -2.85 9.69
CA PRO A 123 -10.38 -3.32 9.07
C PRO A 123 -10.61 -3.85 7.66
N TRP A 124 -9.65 -3.56 6.78
CA TRP A 124 -9.58 -4.07 5.42
C TRP A 124 -8.44 -5.08 5.32
N PHE A 125 -8.78 -6.29 4.89
CA PHE A 125 -7.83 -7.36 4.68
C PHE A 125 -7.61 -7.58 3.20
N PHE A 126 -6.36 -7.57 2.79
CA PHE A 126 -5.94 -7.88 1.43
C PHE A 126 -5.20 -9.22 1.41
N ALA A 127 -5.46 -10.03 0.39
CA ALA A 127 -4.80 -11.32 0.16
C ALA A 127 -4.39 -11.47 -1.32
N GLY A 128 -3.38 -12.29 -1.59
CA GLY A 128 -2.88 -12.50 -2.96
C GLY A 128 -2.34 -11.22 -3.59
N SER A 129 -2.39 -11.14 -4.93
CA SER A 129 -2.04 -9.90 -5.66
C SER A 129 -3.27 -9.01 -5.77
N SER A 130 -3.32 -7.89 -5.05
CA SER A 130 -4.51 -7.03 -4.99
C SER A 130 -4.15 -5.56 -5.08
N ILE A 131 -5.14 -4.73 -5.45
CA ILE A 131 -4.95 -3.30 -5.69
C ILE A 131 -6.00 -2.52 -4.92
N LEU A 132 -5.54 -1.55 -4.13
CA LEU A 132 -6.34 -0.43 -3.63
C LEU A 132 -5.99 0.80 -4.45
N ASP A 133 -6.91 1.25 -5.31
CA ASP A 133 -6.74 2.45 -6.12
C ASP A 133 -7.63 3.58 -5.59
N GLY A 134 -6.99 4.63 -5.11
CA GLY A 134 -7.67 5.78 -4.53
C GLY A 134 -8.29 6.71 -5.54
N HIS A 135 -7.95 6.64 -6.83
CA HIS A 135 -8.40 7.61 -7.84
C HIS A 135 -8.18 9.08 -7.41
N ASN A 136 -7.04 9.35 -6.76
CA ASN A 136 -6.65 10.61 -6.12
C ASN A 136 -7.53 11.06 -4.94
N MET A 137 -8.32 10.16 -4.37
CA MET A 137 -9.11 10.43 -3.16
C MET A 137 -8.27 10.31 -1.89
N GLN A 138 -8.82 10.80 -0.79
CA GLN A 138 -8.29 10.60 0.55
C GLN A 138 -9.02 9.47 1.28
N LEU A 139 -8.26 8.53 1.84
CA LEU A 139 -8.77 7.56 2.82
C LEU A 139 -8.19 7.93 4.18
N THR A 140 -9.07 8.20 5.14
CA THR A 140 -8.68 8.49 6.52
C THR A 140 -8.69 7.20 7.32
N LEU A 141 -7.52 6.82 7.83
CA LEU A 141 -7.37 5.70 8.75
C LEU A 141 -7.73 6.20 10.15
N ASN A 142 -8.44 5.41 10.91
CA ASN A 142 -8.76 5.74 12.30
C ASN A 142 -7.83 4.98 13.24
N GLN A 143 -7.91 5.30 14.53
CA GLN A 143 -7.11 4.62 15.55
C GLN A 143 -7.81 3.32 15.99
N GLY A 144 -7.04 2.29 16.34
CA GLY A 144 -7.57 1.04 16.90
C GLY A 144 -7.76 -0.07 15.87
N ASP A 145 -8.96 -0.66 15.83
CA ASP A 145 -9.28 -1.84 15.01
C ASP A 145 -9.51 -1.51 13.52
N GLU A 146 -9.43 -0.25 13.13
CA GLU A 146 -9.66 0.25 11.77
C GLU A 146 -8.32 0.40 11.03
N TYR A 147 -7.88 -0.68 10.38
CA TYR A 147 -6.57 -0.75 9.73
C TYR A 147 -6.62 -1.42 8.36
N ILE A 148 -5.61 -1.16 7.54
CA ILE A 148 -5.33 -1.89 6.30
C ILE A 148 -4.24 -2.93 6.59
N ALA A 149 -4.54 -4.19 6.31
CA ALA A 149 -3.61 -5.30 6.51
C ALA A 149 -3.43 -6.15 5.24
N ALA A 150 -2.18 -6.25 4.78
CA ALA A 150 -1.77 -7.26 3.80
C ALA A 150 -1.51 -8.59 4.53
N ARG A 151 -2.28 -9.63 4.18
CA ARG A 151 -2.17 -10.97 4.77
C ARG A 151 -0.91 -11.70 4.27
N GLU A 152 -0.75 -12.95 4.67
CA GLU A 152 0.37 -13.80 4.24
C GLU A 152 0.45 -13.87 2.71
N GLU A 153 1.67 -13.88 2.16
CA GLU A 153 1.94 -14.02 0.72
C GLU A 153 1.23 -12.97 -0.16
N THR A 154 0.89 -11.81 0.42
CA THR A 154 0.17 -10.74 -0.27
C THR A 154 1.13 -9.78 -0.95
N MET A 155 0.78 -9.39 -2.17
CA MET A 155 1.34 -8.22 -2.85
C MET A 155 0.23 -7.18 -2.99
N LEU A 156 0.15 -6.26 -2.02
CA LEU A 156 -0.85 -5.20 -2.02
C LEU A 156 -0.26 -3.98 -2.73
N THR A 157 -0.85 -3.57 -3.86
CA THR A 157 -0.56 -2.27 -4.45
C THR A 157 -1.53 -1.24 -3.91
N ILE A 158 -1.02 -0.16 -3.32
CA ILE A 158 -1.78 1.01 -2.92
C ILE A 158 -1.42 2.13 -3.90
N ALA A 159 -2.38 2.60 -4.68
CA ALA A 159 -2.15 3.51 -5.79
C ALA A 159 -3.01 4.79 -5.71
N ASN A 160 -2.44 5.91 -6.15
CA ASN A 160 -3.15 7.18 -6.38
C ASN A 160 -4.03 7.60 -5.20
N ILE A 161 -3.49 7.61 -3.99
CA ILE A 161 -4.28 7.85 -2.79
C ILE A 161 -3.55 8.73 -1.78
N SER A 162 -4.32 9.55 -1.07
CA SER A 162 -3.85 10.24 0.13
C SER A 162 -4.33 9.49 1.38
N LEU A 163 -3.41 8.83 2.08
CA LEU A 163 -3.68 8.20 3.37
C LEU A 163 -3.51 9.23 4.48
N LYS A 164 -4.58 9.52 5.20
CA LYS A 164 -4.55 10.42 6.36
C LYS A 164 -4.57 9.60 7.65
N ASN A 165 -3.93 10.12 8.70
CA ASN A 165 -3.89 9.51 10.03
C ASN A 165 -3.16 8.14 10.03
N VAL A 166 -2.13 8.01 9.21
CA VAL A 166 -1.24 6.84 9.28
C VAL A 166 -0.46 6.90 10.60
N GLY A 167 -0.45 5.81 11.35
CA GLY A 167 0.14 5.78 12.69
C GLY A 167 0.02 4.41 13.33
N PHE A 168 0.75 4.21 14.42
CA PHE A 168 0.82 2.92 15.12
C PHE A 168 1.15 1.79 14.14
N ASN A 169 0.22 0.86 13.95
CA ASN A 169 0.28 -0.24 13.00
C ASN A 169 -0.99 -0.32 12.13
N ASN A 170 -1.63 0.81 11.83
CA ASN A 170 -2.88 0.86 11.08
C ASN A 170 -2.72 0.66 9.56
N LEU A 171 -1.49 0.58 9.07
CA LEU A 171 -1.12 0.12 7.73
C LEU A 171 0.01 -0.89 7.87
N ARG A 172 -0.22 -2.18 7.58
CA ARG A 172 0.76 -3.22 7.91
C ARG A 172 0.71 -4.44 6.99
N CYS A 173 1.82 -5.15 6.95
CA CYS A 173 1.82 -6.57 6.65
C CYS A 173 1.51 -7.36 7.94
N ILE A 174 0.89 -8.53 7.80
CA ILE A 174 0.69 -9.45 8.93
C ILE A 174 1.99 -10.22 9.22
N ASN A 175 2.77 -10.52 8.17
CA ASN A 175 4.02 -11.24 8.28
C ASN A 175 5.05 -10.80 7.23
N ASP A 176 6.22 -11.41 7.32
CA ASP A 176 7.40 -11.12 6.50
C ASP A 176 7.35 -11.63 5.06
N ASN A 177 6.32 -12.41 4.70
CA ASN A 177 6.11 -12.91 3.34
C ASN A 177 5.14 -12.05 2.53
N ALA A 178 4.70 -10.91 3.08
CA ALA A 178 3.86 -9.94 2.41
C ALA A 178 4.63 -8.69 2.02
N SER A 179 4.10 -7.93 1.06
CA SER A 179 4.66 -6.66 0.62
C SER A 179 3.58 -5.64 0.29
N ILE A 180 3.92 -4.37 0.49
CA ILE A 180 3.11 -3.24 0.04
C ILE A 180 3.89 -2.48 -1.03
N ASN A 181 3.30 -2.33 -2.21
CA ASN A 181 3.78 -1.48 -3.28
C ASN A 181 3.01 -0.16 -3.25
N PHE A 182 3.70 0.94 -2.93
CA PHE A 182 3.12 2.28 -2.98
C PHE A 182 3.34 2.87 -4.36
N GLN A 183 2.27 3.33 -4.99
CA GLN A 183 2.32 4.01 -6.29
C GLN A 183 1.61 5.36 -6.26
N ASN A 184 2.36 6.47 -6.31
CA ASN A 184 1.79 7.82 -6.22
C ASN A 184 0.90 7.98 -4.97
N VAL A 185 1.51 7.79 -3.79
CA VAL A 185 0.84 7.80 -2.49
C VAL A 185 1.41 8.88 -1.59
N SER A 186 0.52 9.57 -0.86
CA SER A 186 0.92 10.41 0.26
C SER A 186 0.37 9.86 1.57
N CYS A 187 1.24 9.67 2.55
CA CYS A 187 0.91 9.30 3.92
C CYS A 187 1.10 10.51 4.83
N ARG A 188 0.02 10.96 5.47
CA ARG A 188 0.07 11.98 6.52
C ARG A 188 -0.03 11.30 7.88
N LEU A 189 1.08 11.32 8.61
CA LEU A 189 1.19 10.76 9.93
C LEU A 189 0.46 11.61 10.97
N ASN A 190 -0.22 10.97 11.91
CA ASN A 190 -0.81 11.62 13.10
C ASN A 190 -0.24 11.08 14.43
N SER A 191 0.63 10.07 14.35
CA SER A 191 1.29 9.39 15.46
C SER A 191 2.52 8.68 14.90
N ASP A 192 3.37 8.11 15.75
CA ASP A 192 4.48 7.30 15.28
C ASP A 192 3.96 6.09 14.53
N PHE A 193 4.36 5.94 13.28
CA PHE A 193 4.00 4.83 12.41
C PHE A 193 5.13 3.78 12.45
N THR A 194 4.79 2.52 12.69
CA THR A 194 5.76 1.43 12.74
C THR A 194 5.44 0.39 11.67
N PHE A 195 6.41 0.17 10.78
CA PHE A 195 6.37 -0.91 9.80
C PHE A 195 7.35 -2.00 10.20
N SER A 196 6.81 -3.05 10.84
CA SER A 196 7.60 -4.09 11.53
C SER A 196 7.71 -5.42 10.80
N THR A 197 6.89 -5.65 9.77
CA THR A 197 6.93 -6.90 8.99
C THR A 197 6.69 -6.62 7.52
N GLY A 198 7.18 -7.53 6.68
CA GLY A 198 6.97 -7.48 5.22
C GLY A 198 7.83 -6.42 4.52
N ALA A 199 7.77 -6.39 3.19
CA ALA A 199 8.56 -5.46 2.38
C ALA A 199 7.76 -4.22 1.94
N ILE A 200 8.46 -3.12 1.68
CA ILE A 200 7.92 -1.93 1.03
C ILE A 200 8.59 -1.78 -0.34
N ASN A 201 7.79 -1.54 -1.37
CA ASN A 201 8.27 -1.12 -2.68
C ASN A 201 7.67 0.25 -3.00
N VAL A 202 8.49 1.17 -3.46
CA VAL A 202 8.07 2.50 -3.90
C VAL A 202 8.18 2.56 -5.41
N GLN A 203 7.02 2.71 -6.05
CA GLN A 203 6.86 2.97 -7.46
C GLN A 203 6.36 4.41 -7.63
N ASP A 204 6.96 5.19 -8.52
CA ASP A 204 6.65 6.60 -8.70
C ASP A 204 6.87 7.36 -7.37
N ASP A 205 5.88 8.05 -6.81
CA ASP A 205 6.07 8.82 -5.57
C ASP A 205 5.47 8.14 -4.33
N LEU A 206 6.26 8.07 -3.24
CA LEU A 206 5.77 7.89 -1.88
C LEU A 206 6.22 9.07 -1.01
N LYS A 207 5.25 9.84 -0.51
CA LYS A 207 5.50 10.95 0.40
C LYS A 207 5.02 10.63 1.81
N ILE A 208 5.91 10.67 2.79
CA ILE A 208 5.60 10.58 4.22
C ILE A 208 5.73 11.97 4.83
N SER A 209 4.67 12.45 5.49
CA SER A 209 4.60 13.81 6.06
C SER A 209 3.89 13.82 7.41
N GLY A 210 4.00 14.91 8.17
CA GLY A 210 3.48 15.00 9.55
C GLY A 210 4.54 15.52 10.49
N SER A 211 4.33 15.35 11.80
CA SER A 211 5.25 15.81 12.84
C SER A 211 5.73 14.67 13.75
N THR A 212 5.66 13.44 13.27
CA THR A 212 5.94 12.21 14.01
C THR A 212 6.93 11.33 13.25
N THR A 213 7.20 10.13 13.75
CA THR A 213 8.23 9.24 13.22
C THR A 213 7.64 8.13 12.37
N PHE A 214 8.24 7.87 11.21
CA PHE A 214 8.14 6.59 10.51
C PHE A 214 9.28 5.67 10.98
N ASN A 215 8.92 4.65 11.77
CA ASN A 215 9.81 3.61 12.26
C ASN A 215 9.82 2.42 11.29
N PHE A 216 10.96 2.22 10.65
CA PHE A 216 11.23 1.07 9.80
C PHE A 216 11.98 0.01 10.60
N THR A 217 11.28 -1.04 11.04
CA THR A 217 11.80 -2.06 11.97
C THR A 217 11.78 -3.49 11.44
N THR A 218 11.20 -3.70 10.24
CA THR A 218 11.22 -5.00 9.56
C THR A 218 12.64 -5.45 9.18
N ILE A 219 12.80 -6.76 8.96
CA ILE A 219 14.00 -7.38 8.39
C ILE A 219 13.96 -7.46 6.86
N LYS A 220 12.91 -6.96 6.22
CA LYS A 220 12.71 -6.97 4.77
C LYS A 220 13.07 -5.61 4.17
N ASN A 221 13.11 -5.55 2.85
CA ASN A 221 13.58 -4.36 2.15
C ASN A 221 12.51 -3.27 2.08
N LEU A 222 12.97 -2.02 2.15
CA LEU A 222 12.34 -0.85 1.55
C LEU A 222 13.08 -0.56 0.25
N THR A 223 12.44 -0.83 -0.88
CA THR A 223 13.03 -0.60 -2.21
C THR A 223 12.42 0.64 -2.85
N VAL A 224 13.27 1.58 -3.28
CA VAL A 224 12.87 2.67 -4.16
C VAL A 224 13.30 2.31 -5.58
N ASN A 225 12.31 2.12 -6.46
CA ASN A 225 12.54 1.72 -7.85
C ASN A 225 13.12 2.85 -8.70
N SER A 226 13.57 2.50 -9.91
CA SER A 226 14.02 3.46 -10.91
C SER A 226 12.93 4.50 -11.16
N ASP A 227 13.35 5.74 -11.40
CA ASP A 227 12.49 6.91 -11.62
C ASP A 227 11.44 7.15 -10.51
N SER A 228 11.65 6.58 -9.32
CA SER A 228 10.74 6.67 -8.17
C SER A 228 11.38 7.45 -7.03
N ARG A 229 10.55 7.98 -6.11
CA ARG A 229 10.99 8.83 -5.00
C ARG A 229 10.28 8.47 -3.70
N LEU A 230 11.07 8.22 -2.66
CA LEU A 230 10.62 8.28 -1.27
C LEU A 230 10.92 9.68 -0.70
N THR A 231 9.90 10.38 -0.22
CA THR A 231 10.04 11.71 0.41
C THR A 231 9.70 11.64 1.90
N ILE A 232 10.60 12.13 2.75
CA ILE A 232 10.36 12.40 4.17
C ILE A 232 10.25 13.91 4.33
N ASP A 233 9.02 14.37 4.54
CA ASP A 233 8.68 15.79 4.48
C ASP A 233 8.80 16.51 5.83
N ASP A 234 8.65 17.84 5.77
CA ASP A 234 8.89 18.78 6.88
C ASP A 234 8.33 18.29 8.23
N GLY A 235 9.19 18.30 9.24
CA GLY A 235 8.87 17.91 10.62
C GLY A 235 8.76 16.39 10.87
N THR A 236 8.82 15.55 9.83
CA THR A 236 8.78 14.08 9.98
C THR A 236 10.18 13.51 10.24
N SER A 237 10.24 12.42 11.00
CA SER A 237 11.48 11.64 11.17
C SER A 237 11.37 10.27 10.48
N PHE A 238 12.42 9.84 9.80
CA PHE A 238 12.56 8.46 9.34
C PHE A 238 13.57 7.74 10.22
N ASN A 239 13.12 6.70 10.93
CA ASN A 239 13.94 5.93 11.84
C ASN A 239 14.26 4.55 11.24
N TYR A 240 15.52 4.36 10.84
CA TYR A 240 16.07 3.08 10.39
C TYR A 240 16.52 2.26 11.60
N ALA A 241 15.67 1.32 12.02
CA ALA A 241 15.88 0.49 13.20
C ALA A 241 15.45 -0.97 12.95
N PRO A 242 15.96 -1.62 11.89
CA PRO A 242 15.55 -2.98 11.55
C PRO A 242 15.85 -3.95 12.71
N ALA A 243 15.02 -4.98 12.86
CA ALA A 243 15.24 -6.06 13.82
C ALA A 243 16.37 -7.04 13.39
N SER A 244 17.39 -6.52 12.70
CA SER A 244 18.58 -7.23 12.23
C SER A 244 19.76 -6.27 12.13
N ASP A 245 20.97 -6.80 12.01
CA ASP A 245 22.19 -6.00 11.79
C ASP A 245 22.37 -5.60 10.31
N SER A 246 21.34 -5.72 9.48
CA SER A 246 21.42 -5.39 8.06
C SER A 246 21.42 -3.88 7.82
N ARG A 247 22.41 -3.42 7.06
CA ARG A 247 22.60 -2.01 6.68
C ARG A 247 21.97 -1.67 5.34
N THR A 248 21.57 -2.68 4.57
CA THR A 248 21.23 -2.56 3.15
C THR A 248 19.74 -2.83 2.89
N LEU A 249 18.88 -2.75 3.91
CA LEU A 249 17.44 -2.97 3.72
C LEU A 249 16.76 -1.79 3.03
N LEU A 250 17.32 -0.58 3.15
CA LEU A 250 16.92 0.56 2.33
C LEU A 250 17.71 0.54 1.02
N THR A 251 17.04 0.19 -0.07
CA THR A 251 17.67 -0.02 -1.39
C THR A 251 17.19 1.04 -2.38
N LEU A 252 18.14 1.75 -3.00
CA LEU A 252 17.92 2.56 -4.19
C LEU A 252 18.40 1.74 -5.40
N THR A 253 17.50 1.48 -6.34
CA THR A 253 17.75 0.48 -7.41
C THR A 253 18.79 0.94 -8.44
N ASP A 254 18.80 2.23 -8.77
CA ASP A 254 19.79 2.90 -9.61
C ASP A 254 19.88 4.40 -9.30
N SER A 255 20.66 5.17 -10.07
CA SER A 255 20.87 6.61 -9.90
C SER A 255 19.60 7.47 -10.02
N THR A 256 18.55 6.98 -10.67
CA THR A 256 17.28 7.69 -10.83
C THR A 256 16.33 7.49 -9.64
N ALA A 257 16.54 6.44 -8.84
CA ALA A 257 15.83 6.24 -7.58
C ALA A 257 16.24 7.30 -6.54
N GLN A 258 15.25 7.96 -5.95
CA GLN A 258 15.47 9.14 -5.11
C GLN A 258 15.02 8.93 -3.67
N PHE A 259 15.87 9.34 -2.73
CA PHE A 259 15.51 9.51 -1.34
C PHE A 259 15.58 11.00 -0.99
N PHE A 260 14.43 11.60 -0.68
CA PHE A 260 14.29 13.05 -0.53
C PHE A 260 14.00 13.40 0.94
N PHE A 261 14.80 14.27 1.54
CA PHE A 261 14.55 14.88 2.84
C PHE A 261 14.22 16.37 2.68
N ASN A 262 13.03 16.78 3.14
CA ASN A 262 12.65 18.19 3.27
C ASN A 262 12.57 18.55 4.76
N ASN A 263 13.48 19.37 5.29
CA ASN A 263 13.44 19.84 6.69
C ASN A 263 13.10 18.73 7.70
N SER A 264 13.74 17.57 7.54
CA SER A 264 13.37 16.33 8.22
C SER A 264 14.57 15.64 8.86
N THR A 265 14.31 14.59 9.64
CA THR A 265 15.34 13.90 10.42
C THR A 265 15.51 12.46 9.98
N LEU A 266 16.75 12.04 9.73
CA LEU A 266 17.16 10.65 9.64
C LEU A 266 17.66 10.19 11.01
N VAL A 267 16.97 9.21 11.58
CA VAL A 267 17.35 8.53 12.82
C VAL A 267 17.84 7.12 12.48
N ALA A 268 18.89 6.65 13.16
CA ALA A 268 19.37 5.28 13.02
C ALA A 268 19.82 4.68 14.36
N THR A 269 19.65 3.37 14.51
CA THR A 269 20.32 2.60 15.58
C THR A 269 21.82 2.42 15.28
N ALA A 270 22.52 1.61 16.06
CA ALA A 270 23.92 1.25 15.83
C ALA A 270 24.13 0.42 14.55
N THR A 271 23.07 -0.01 13.87
CA THR A 271 23.20 -0.68 12.57
C THR A 271 23.65 0.31 11.49
N GLY A 272 23.06 1.51 11.45
CA GLY A 272 23.34 2.56 10.44
C GLY A 272 22.98 2.14 9.00
N PRO A 273 22.03 2.80 8.31
CA PRO A 273 21.77 2.50 6.90
C PRO A 273 22.99 2.81 6.02
N GLN A 274 23.23 1.95 5.03
CA GLN A 274 24.18 2.14 3.95
C GLN A 274 23.42 2.43 2.65
N LEU A 275 23.57 3.66 2.15
CA LEU A 275 22.91 4.12 0.93
C LEU A 275 23.90 4.06 -0.24
N THR A 276 23.51 3.40 -1.32
CA THR A 276 24.34 3.24 -2.53
C THR A 276 23.52 3.54 -3.79
N LYS A 277 24.21 3.82 -4.91
CA LYS A 277 23.70 4.02 -6.28
C LYS A 277 22.81 5.24 -6.52
N GLY A 278 21.74 5.38 -5.74
CA GLY A 278 20.68 6.35 -5.99
C GLY A 278 21.05 7.80 -5.71
N THR A 279 20.03 8.64 -5.68
CA THR A 279 20.16 10.07 -5.41
C THR A 279 19.54 10.43 -4.07
N LEU A 280 20.36 10.89 -3.13
CA LEU A 280 19.92 11.58 -1.90
C LEU A 280 19.70 13.06 -2.21
N ILE A 281 18.47 13.54 -2.08
CA ILE A 281 18.11 14.95 -2.29
C ILE A 281 17.77 15.56 -0.94
N ILE A 282 18.33 16.72 -0.64
CA ILE A 282 18.09 17.44 0.61
C ILE A 282 17.63 18.86 0.29
N ASP A 283 16.46 19.21 0.80
CA ASP A 283 15.90 20.55 0.78
C ASP A 283 15.71 21.07 2.21
N GLY A 284 16.24 22.26 2.50
CA GLY A 284 16.42 22.75 3.86
C GLY A 284 17.38 21.90 4.69
N ASP A 285 17.09 21.71 5.98
CA ASP A 285 17.97 20.97 6.88
C ASP A 285 17.61 19.48 6.97
N MET A 286 18.56 18.60 6.66
CA MET A 286 18.51 17.19 7.04
C MET A 286 19.28 16.99 8.35
N ASN A 287 18.55 16.67 9.41
CA ASN A 287 19.17 16.32 10.70
C ASN A 287 19.49 14.82 10.74
N ILE A 288 20.68 14.47 11.19
CA ILE A 288 21.12 13.09 11.37
C ILE A 288 21.31 12.83 12.87
N GLN A 289 20.67 11.77 13.36
CA GLN A 289 20.83 11.25 14.71
C GLN A 289 21.10 9.76 14.65
N SER A 290 22.21 9.30 15.22
CA SER A 290 22.50 7.87 15.31
C SER A 290 22.97 7.48 16.71
N SER A 291 22.63 6.26 17.13
CA SER A 291 23.18 5.64 18.34
C SER A 291 24.52 4.92 18.11
N ALA A 292 25.14 5.08 16.92
CA ALA A 292 26.45 4.52 16.60
C ALA A 292 27.52 4.96 17.60
N GLY A 293 28.22 3.99 18.20
CA GLY A 293 29.36 4.20 19.08
C GLY A 293 30.70 4.29 18.33
N SER A 294 30.74 3.85 17.07
CA SER A 294 31.93 3.87 16.23
C SER A 294 31.63 4.12 14.75
N LEU A 295 32.67 4.36 13.95
CA LEU A 295 32.55 4.53 12.50
C LEU A 295 32.01 3.27 11.80
N ALA A 296 32.28 2.08 12.34
CA ALA A 296 31.76 0.81 11.81
C ALA A 296 30.22 0.73 11.88
N GLU A 297 29.61 1.50 12.77
CA GLU A 297 28.17 1.56 13.02
C GLU A 297 27.52 2.81 12.38
N ALA A 298 28.31 3.64 11.69
CA ALA A 298 27.86 4.92 11.12
C ALA A 298 26.76 4.76 10.08
N ILE A 299 25.96 5.80 9.87
CA ILE A 299 25.24 5.94 8.58
C ILE A 299 26.30 6.06 7.48
N MET A 300 26.12 5.35 6.36
CA MET A 300 27.13 5.27 5.30
C MET A 300 26.55 5.73 3.96
N PHE A 301 27.26 6.62 3.29
CA PHE A 301 26.97 7.06 1.92
C PHE A 301 28.01 6.47 0.98
N GLY A 302 27.62 5.49 0.15
CA GLY A 302 28.53 4.70 -0.68
C GLY A 302 28.99 3.39 -0.03
N ASP A 303 29.89 2.68 -0.69
CA ASP A 303 30.47 1.39 -0.25
C ASP A 303 31.90 1.15 -0.77
N GLU A 304 32.61 2.23 -1.10
CA GLU A 304 33.94 2.27 -1.70
C GLU A 304 34.02 1.66 -3.11
N THR A 305 32.87 1.34 -3.74
CA THR A 305 32.79 0.88 -5.12
C THR A 305 32.24 1.98 -6.03
N PRO A 306 32.99 2.43 -7.06
CA PRO A 306 32.55 3.49 -7.99
C PRO A 306 31.16 3.30 -8.61
N ALA A 307 30.77 2.06 -8.91
CA ALA A 307 29.48 1.75 -9.51
C ALA A 307 28.30 1.92 -8.54
N ASN A 308 28.58 2.07 -7.25
CA ASN A 308 27.62 2.14 -6.16
C ASN A 308 27.67 3.49 -5.44
N ASP A 309 28.40 4.48 -5.98
CA ASP A 309 28.44 5.83 -5.43
C ASP A 309 27.03 6.41 -5.33
N LEU A 310 26.74 7.02 -4.19
CA LEU A 310 25.51 7.76 -3.93
C LEU A 310 25.63 9.18 -4.48
N ILE A 311 24.67 9.62 -5.29
CA ILE A 311 24.58 11.01 -5.72
C ILE A 311 23.96 11.83 -4.59
N ILE A 312 24.61 12.91 -4.16
CA ILE A 312 24.10 13.80 -3.10
C ILE A 312 23.81 15.17 -3.69
N ASN A 313 22.54 15.56 -3.68
CA ASN A 313 22.06 16.84 -4.19
C ASN A 313 21.56 17.71 -3.04
N LEU A 314 22.28 18.79 -2.75
CA LEU A 314 21.87 19.81 -1.79
C LEU A 314 21.16 20.95 -2.54
N MET A 315 19.90 21.21 -2.21
CA MET A 315 19.17 22.37 -2.73
C MET A 315 19.77 23.67 -2.18
N PRO A 316 19.47 24.84 -2.79
CA PRO A 316 19.95 26.13 -2.27
C PRO A 316 19.63 26.31 -0.79
N ALA A 317 20.63 26.69 0.00
CA ALA A 317 20.55 26.84 1.46
C ALA A 317 20.28 25.56 2.26
N ALA A 318 20.29 24.38 1.62
CA ALA A 318 20.16 23.11 2.30
C ALA A 318 21.45 22.70 3.03
N GLY A 319 21.31 21.87 4.06
CA GLY A 319 22.44 21.40 4.86
C GLY A 319 22.21 20.04 5.51
N ILE A 320 23.30 19.30 5.72
CA ILE A 320 23.30 18.08 6.54
C ILE A 320 23.86 18.43 7.91
N LYS A 321 23.09 18.17 8.97
CA LYS A 321 23.47 18.44 10.36
C LYS A 321 23.59 17.14 11.13
N ILE A 322 24.80 16.78 11.52
CA ILE A 322 25.03 15.62 12.40
C ILE A 322 24.80 16.09 13.84
N LEU A 323 23.66 15.70 14.42
CA LEU A 323 23.31 16.03 15.79
C LEU A 323 23.93 15.04 16.79
N SER A 324 24.00 13.75 16.40
CA SER A 324 24.67 12.68 17.17
C SER A 324 25.06 11.50 16.29
N GLY A 325 26.02 10.70 16.77
CA GLY A 325 26.51 9.51 16.07
C GLY A 325 27.57 9.81 15.03
N TYR A 326 27.68 8.95 14.01
CA TYR A 326 28.69 9.03 12.96
C TYR A 326 28.06 8.98 11.57
N LEU A 327 28.63 9.74 10.65
CA LEU A 327 28.37 9.64 9.21
C LEU A 327 29.70 9.26 8.53
N ASN A 328 29.68 8.22 7.71
CA ASN A 328 30.81 7.81 6.90
C ASN A 328 30.51 8.11 5.41
N TYR A 329 31.33 8.95 4.80
CA TYR A 329 31.30 9.15 3.35
C TYR A 329 32.25 8.15 2.72
N ALA A 330 31.68 7.18 2.01
CA ALA A 330 32.34 6.04 1.40
C ALA A 330 32.02 5.94 -0.10
N ASN A 331 31.70 7.04 -0.79
CA ASN A 331 31.80 7.02 -2.25
C ASN A 331 33.28 6.89 -2.64
N ALA A 332 33.53 6.17 -3.72
CA ALA A 332 34.87 5.97 -4.25
C ALA A 332 35.39 7.20 -5.04
N ASN A 333 34.48 8.02 -5.56
CA ASN A 333 34.77 9.23 -6.34
C ASN A 333 34.30 10.53 -5.66
#